data_AF-A0A7G8BWI0-F1
#
_entry.id   AF-A0A7G8BWI0-F1
#
_cell.length_a   1.000
_cell.length_b   1.000
_cell.length_c   1.000
_cell.angle_alpha   90.00
_cell.angle_beta   90.00
_cell.angle_gamma   90.00
#
_symmetry.space_group_name_H-M   'P 1'
#
loop_
_entity.id
_entity.type
_entity.pdbx_description
1 polymer ?
#
loop_
_entity_poly.entity_id
_entity_poly.type
_entity_poly.pdbx_seq_one_letter_code
_entity_poly.pdbx_strand_id
1 'polypeptide(L)'
;MLSLKKVRTILLATAVAISLPTAAMASVNIGIGISVNTPPPVLPVYTQPMCPGAGYIWTPGYWAWGPEGYYWVPGVWVMAPAPGMLWTPGYWGWSGGAYIFHAGYWGPHIGFYGGVNYGFGYTGVGYHGGYWNGNNFYYNRTVNNINVTKVTNVYNKTVIVNNVNNHVSYNGGKGGLQARPNAQEQTAFNERRFQPTSNQVSHEQAMRNDRGQLASANHGRPQTMAMSRVGERGNMQQQRVANGVRSGQLTPHETSNIERNETHINQQVRADRQANGGHLTQPERQQVNREQNRASQQINRDTHNNERERR
;
A
#
# COMPACT_ATOMS: atom_id res chain seq x y z
N MET A 1 -66.63 15.20 -48.19
CA MET A 1 -65.75 15.16 -47.00
C MET A 1 -64.97 13.85 -47.05
N LEU A 2 -63.68 13.90 -47.42
CA LEU A 2 -62.76 12.76 -47.46
C LEU A 2 -61.33 13.22 -47.14
N SER A 3 -60.77 12.51 -46.15
CA SER A 3 -59.38 12.31 -45.70
C SER A 3 -58.22 12.62 -46.67
N LEU A 4 -57.11 13.18 -46.17
CA LEU A 4 -55.81 12.46 -46.08
C LEU A 4 -54.77 13.19 -45.21
N LYS A 5 -54.09 12.40 -44.38
CA LYS A 5 -53.03 12.75 -43.42
C LYS A 5 -51.77 13.29 -44.10
N LYS A 6 -51.12 14.31 -43.52
CA LYS A 6 -49.71 14.62 -43.77
C LYS A 6 -48.86 14.27 -42.54
N VAL A 7 -48.08 13.22 -42.70
CA VAL A 7 -47.02 12.74 -41.82
C VAL A 7 -45.90 13.80 -41.80
N ARG A 8 -45.46 14.22 -40.61
CA ARG A 8 -44.15 14.86 -40.44
C ARG A 8 -43.36 14.06 -39.40
N THR A 9 -42.30 13.48 -39.90
CA THR A 9 -41.32 12.61 -39.25
C THR A 9 -40.71 13.26 -38.01
N ILE A 10 -40.79 12.56 -36.88
CA ILE A 10 -40.05 12.85 -35.65
C ILE A 10 -38.66 12.19 -35.79
N LEU A 11 -37.60 12.99 -35.83
CA LEU A 11 -36.22 12.51 -35.64
C LEU A 11 -35.90 12.59 -34.14
N LEU A 12 -36.07 11.47 -33.43
CA LEU A 12 -35.49 11.28 -32.10
C LEU A 12 -34.03 10.86 -32.30
N ALA A 13 -33.10 11.80 -32.11
CA ALA A 13 -31.69 11.47 -31.96
C ALA A 13 -31.46 10.99 -30.51
N THR A 14 -31.42 9.68 -30.31
CA THR A 14 -30.99 9.06 -29.04
C THR A 14 -29.48 9.23 -28.89
N ALA A 15 -29.07 10.24 -28.13
CA ALA A 15 -27.70 10.35 -27.64
C ALA A 15 -27.48 9.28 -26.55
N VAL A 16 -26.83 8.18 -26.91
CA VAL A 16 -26.28 7.22 -25.95
C VAL A 16 -25.06 7.88 -25.31
N ALA A 17 -25.26 8.50 -24.15
CA ALA A 17 -24.17 8.92 -23.29
C ALA A 17 -23.51 7.67 -22.70
N ILE A 18 -22.44 7.20 -23.33
CA ILE A 18 -21.54 6.22 -22.73
C ILE A 18 -20.83 6.93 -21.58
N SER A 19 -21.35 6.78 -20.36
CA SER A 19 -20.67 7.16 -19.14
C SER A 19 -19.48 6.23 -18.92
N LEU A 20 -18.35 6.56 -19.53
CA LEU A 20 -17.07 6.05 -19.05
C LEU A 20 -16.90 6.54 -17.61
N PRO A 21 -16.60 5.66 -16.63
CA PRO A 21 -16.22 6.12 -15.30
C PRO A 21 -14.95 6.95 -15.45
N THR A 22 -15.09 8.27 -15.35
CA THR A 22 -13.96 9.18 -15.18
C THR A 22 -13.34 8.85 -13.84
N ALA A 23 -12.28 8.04 -13.84
CA ALA A 23 -11.33 8.05 -12.75
C ALA A 23 -10.91 9.51 -12.57
N ALA A 24 -11.24 10.12 -11.43
CA ALA A 24 -10.90 11.51 -11.14
C ALA A 24 -9.38 11.68 -11.27
N MET A 25 -8.95 12.20 -12.42
CA MET A 25 -7.54 12.47 -12.70
C MET A 25 -7.21 13.81 -12.07
N ALA A 26 -6.83 13.77 -10.78
CA ALA A 26 -6.27 14.93 -10.12
C ALA A 26 -4.93 15.29 -10.77
N SER A 27 -4.82 16.55 -11.20
CA SER A 27 -3.59 17.18 -11.65
C SER A 27 -2.58 17.32 -10.50
N VAL A 28 -1.32 17.47 -10.89
CA VAL A 28 -0.11 17.42 -10.08
C VAL A 28 -0.14 18.43 -8.92
N ASN A 29 -0.21 17.91 -7.68
CA ASN A 29 0.38 18.61 -6.54
C ASN A 29 1.80 18.07 -6.37
N ILE A 30 2.79 18.91 -6.69
CA ILE A 30 4.16 18.72 -6.21
C ILE A 30 4.03 18.69 -4.68
N GLY A 31 4.24 17.50 -4.10
CA GLY A 31 4.14 17.32 -2.65
C GLY A 31 4.95 18.39 -1.95
N ILE A 32 4.32 19.11 -1.02
CA ILE A 32 4.98 20.05 -0.11
C ILE A 32 6.12 19.25 0.52
N GLY A 33 7.35 19.55 0.11
CA GLY A 33 8.53 18.83 0.56
C GLY A 33 8.64 18.99 2.06
N ILE A 34 8.38 17.92 2.80
CA ILE A 34 8.61 17.90 4.24
C ILE A 34 10.13 18.03 4.42
N SER A 35 10.58 19.14 5.01
CA SER A 35 11.98 19.38 5.34
C SER A 35 12.24 19.07 6.82
N VAL A 36 13.23 18.24 7.08
CA VAL A 36 13.59 17.75 8.43
C VAL A 36 15.09 17.95 8.65
N ASN A 37 15.50 18.36 9.85
CA ASN A 37 16.92 18.61 10.16
C ASN A 37 17.67 17.38 10.70
N THR A 38 16.94 16.31 11.04
CA THR A 38 17.48 15.02 11.47
C THR A 38 17.37 13.99 10.35
N PRO A 39 18.37 13.11 10.15
CA PRO A 39 18.29 12.07 9.12
C PRO A 39 17.19 11.06 9.44
N PRO A 40 16.54 10.45 8.42
CA PRO A 40 15.67 9.30 8.64
C PRO A 40 16.47 8.13 9.23
N PRO A 41 15.84 7.28 10.08
CA PRO A 41 16.48 6.08 10.57
C PRO A 41 16.89 5.13 9.42
N VAL A 42 17.80 4.21 9.69
CA VAL A 42 18.18 3.15 8.74
C VAL A 42 16.97 2.30 8.33
N LEU A 43 17.02 1.69 7.14
CA LEU A 43 15.98 0.79 6.67
C LEU A 43 15.91 -0.47 7.56
N PRO A 44 14.73 -0.81 8.12
CA PRO A 44 14.49 -2.08 8.77
C PRO A 44 14.70 -3.26 7.82
N VAL A 45 15.17 -4.37 8.35
CA VAL A 45 15.26 -5.63 7.62
C VAL A 45 14.00 -6.42 7.84
N TYR A 46 13.31 -6.76 6.75
CA TYR A 46 12.09 -7.55 6.80
C TYR A 46 11.97 -8.47 5.61
N THR A 47 11.09 -9.46 5.73
CA THR A 47 10.73 -10.38 4.65
C THR A 47 9.48 -9.90 3.92
N GLN A 48 9.45 -10.04 2.61
CA GLN A 48 8.24 -9.76 1.84
C GLN A 48 7.19 -10.86 2.08
N PRO A 49 5.96 -10.50 2.48
CA PRO A 49 4.87 -11.45 2.61
C PRO A 49 4.49 -12.04 1.26
N MET A 50 3.84 -13.20 1.28
CA MET A 50 3.40 -13.86 0.05
C MET A 50 2.49 -12.95 -0.77
N CYS A 51 2.74 -12.88 -2.08
CA CYS A 51 1.94 -12.11 -3.01
C CYS A 51 0.47 -12.56 -2.99
N PRO A 52 -0.47 -11.62 -2.79
CA PRO A 52 -1.91 -11.84 -2.82
C PRO A 52 -2.48 -12.56 -4.05
N GLY A 53 -1.92 -12.30 -5.23
CA GLY A 53 -2.47 -12.68 -6.53
C GLY A 53 -1.88 -11.83 -7.66
N ALA A 54 -2.27 -12.13 -8.90
CA ALA A 54 -1.78 -11.41 -10.07
C ALA A 54 -2.26 -9.95 -10.09
N GLY A 55 -1.47 -9.06 -10.71
CA GLY A 55 -1.74 -7.62 -10.80
C GLY A 55 -1.33 -6.81 -9.56
N TYR A 56 -0.92 -7.46 -8.47
CA TYR A 56 -0.30 -6.79 -7.34
C TYR A 56 1.17 -6.49 -7.62
N ILE A 57 1.62 -5.29 -7.25
CA ILE A 57 3.00 -4.84 -7.30
C ILE A 57 3.46 -4.55 -5.88
N TRP A 58 4.68 -4.95 -5.57
CA TRP A 58 5.27 -4.68 -4.28
C TRP A 58 5.58 -3.19 -4.14
N THR A 59 5.03 -2.56 -3.11
CA THR A 59 5.42 -1.21 -2.69
C THR A 59 6.23 -1.35 -1.41
N PRO A 60 7.53 -1.01 -1.40
CA PRO A 60 8.38 -1.22 -0.24
C PRO A 60 8.00 -0.29 0.91
N GLY A 61 8.39 -0.66 2.13
CA GLY A 61 8.19 0.19 3.29
C GLY A 61 9.17 1.36 3.29
N TYR A 62 8.78 2.45 3.94
CA TYR A 62 9.57 3.67 4.02
C TYR A 62 9.32 4.39 5.34
N TRP A 63 10.31 5.17 5.77
CA TRP A 63 10.13 6.16 6.83
C TRP A 63 9.35 7.34 6.26
N ALA A 64 8.17 7.62 6.80
CA ALA A 64 7.45 8.86 6.59
C ALA A 64 7.71 9.82 7.75
N TRP A 65 7.30 11.08 7.62
CA TRP A 65 7.43 12.08 8.68
C TRP A 65 6.06 12.61 9.09
N GLY A 66 5.82 12.67 10.39
CA GLY A 66 4.59 13.18 10.99
C GLY A 66 4.89 14.14 12.15
N PRO A 67 3.84 14.63 12.83
CA PRO A 67 3.98 15.58 13.94
C PRO A 67 4.84 15.04 15.09
N GLU A 68 4.83 13.73 15.31
CA GLU A 68 5.62 13.04 16.35
C GLU A 68 6.99 12.54 15.84
N GLY A 69 7.40 12.92 14.63
CA GLY A 69 8.67 12.55 14.00
C GLY A 69 8.55 11.45 12.95
N TYR A 70 9.65 10.70 12.75
CA TYR A 70 9.68 9.59 11.80
C TYR A 70 8.77 8.45 12.24
N TYR A 71 7.95 7.94 11.32
CA TYR A 71 7.17 6.72 11.51
C TYR A 71 7.31 5.80 10.30
N TRP A 72 7.26 4.50 10.52
CA TRP A 72 7.40 3.52 9.47
C TRP A 72 6.07 3.24 8.79
N VAL A 73 6.05 3.30 7.45
CA VAL A 73 4.95 2.79 6.64
C VAL A 73 5.36 1.38 6.17
N PRO A 74 4.65 0.31 6.58
CA PRO A 74 5.00 -1.04 6.21
C PRO A 74 4.97 -1.26 4.70
N GLY A 75 5.92 -2.06 4.20
CA GLY A 75 5.87 -2.51 2.81
C GLY A 75 4.64 -3.37 2.56
N VAL A 76 4.00 -3.24 1.40
CA VAL A 76 2.72 -3.88 1.14
C VAL A 76 2.54 -4.17 -0.34
N TRP A 77 1.80 -5.24 -0.66
CA TRP A 77 1.36 -5.47 -2.03
C TRP A 77 0.15 -4.59 -2.36
N VAL A 78 0.25 -3.86 -3.48
CA VAL A 78 -0.80 -2.95 -3.96
C VAL A 78 -1.18 -3.35 -5.38
N MET A 79 -2.48 -3.41 -5.68
CA MET A 79 -2.94 -3.60 -7.05
C MET A 79 -2.58 -2.36 -7.88
N ALA A 80 -1.93 -2.55 -9.03
CA ALA A 80 -1.60 -1.44 -9.90
C ALA A 80 -2.88 -0.71 -10.35
N PRO A 81 -2.89 0.63 -10.44
CA PRO A 81 -4.09 1.39 -10.81
C PRO A 81 -4.54 1.14 -12.25
N ALA A 82 -3.62 0.70 -13.12
CA ALA A 82 -3.91 0.25 -14.47
C ALA A 82 -2.76 -0.67 -14.96
N PRO A 83 -3.01 -1.53 -15.97
CA PRO A 83 -1.93 -2.22 -16.68
C PRO A 83 -0.89 -1.23 -17.23
N GLY A 84 0.38 -1.65 -17.23
CA GLY A 84 1.50 -0.80 -17.63
C GLY A 84 2.01 0.14 -16.54
N MET A 85 1.32 0.27 -15.40
CA MET A 85 1.78 1.13 -14.31
C MET A 85 2.74 0.41 -13.37
N LEU A 86 3.85 1.07 -13.06
CA LEU A 86 4.88 0.65 -12.12
C LEU A 86 4.99 1.67 -10.98
N TRP A 87 5.41 1.19 -9.80
CA TRP A 87 5.53 2.03 -8.61
C TRP A 87 6.96 2.50 -8.43
N THR A 88 7.20 3.82 -8.48
CA THR A 88 8.46 4.42 -8.05
C THR A 88 8.38 4.72 -6.55
N PRO A 89 9.22 4.10 -5.70
CA PRO A 89 9.23 4.36 -4.27
C PRO A 89 9.53 5.83 -3.94
N GLY A 90 8.92 6.34 -2.88
CA GLY A 90 9.34 7.62 -2.32
C GLY A 90 10.66 7.46 -1.58
N TYR A 91 11.44 8.54 -1.47
CA TYR A 91 12.76 8.52 -0.82
C TYR A 91 13.06 9.84 -0.12
N TRP A 92 13.95 9.81 0.86
CA TRP A 92 14.51 11.01 1.49
C TRP A 92 15.78 11.45 0.75
N GLY A 93 15.85 12.74 0.39
CA GLY A 93 17.03 13.36 -0.21
C GLY A 93 17.50 14.53 0.64
N TRP A 94 18.81 14.63 0.89
CA TRP A 94 19.41 15.80 1.52
C TRP A 94 19.61 16.91 0.50
N SER A 95 19.03 18.08 0.76
CA SER A 95 19.22 19.28 -0.04
C SER A 95 19.15 20.53 0.83
N GLY A 96 20.07 21.46 0.61
CA GLY A 96 20.01 22.79 1.22
C GLY A 96 20.00 22.82 2.77
N GLY A 97 20.58 21.81 3.44
CA GLY A 97 20.62 21.76 4.90
C GLY A 97 19.47 20.99 5.55
N ALA A 98 18.58 20.39 4.77
CA ALA A 98 17.48 19.58 5.26
C ALA A 98 17.30 18.27 4.47
N TYR A 99 16.68 17.29 5.11
CA TYR A 99 16.16 16.09 4.47
C TYR A 99 14.77 16.38 3.92
N ILE A 100 14.59 16.18 2.62
CA ILE A 100 13.36 16.41 1.87
C ILE A 100 12.77 15.07 1.45
N PHE A 101 11.51 14.82 1.75
CA PHE A 101 10.81 13.63 1.25
C PHE A 101 10.30 13.85 -0.17
N HIS A 102 10.74 12.98 -1.08
CA HIS A 102 10.21 12.87 -2.43
C HIS A 102 9.15 11.78 -2.44
N ALA A 103 7.88 12.16 -2.59
CA ALA A 103 6.77 11.21 -2.58
C ALA A 103 6.86 10.21 -3.75
N GLY A 104 6.49 8.95 -3.47
CA GLY A 104 6.39 7.90 -4.47
C GLY A 104 5.21 8.11 -5.41
N TYR A 105 5.26 7.49 -6.58
CA TYR A 105 4.25 7.68 -7.62
C TYR A 105 4.14 6.46 -8.54
N TRP A 106 3.00 6.34 -9.21
CA TRP A 106 2.78 5.40 -10.31
C TRP A 106 3.14 6.05 -11.65
N GLY A 107 3.77 5.29 -12.54
CA GLY A 107 4.12 5.75 -13.89
C GLY A 107 4.38 4.57 -14.83
N PRO A 108 4.50 4.81 -16.14
CA PRO A 108 4.80 3.75 -17.10
C PRO A 108 6.25 3.23 -16.97
N HIS A 109 7.15 4.07 -16.44
CA HIS A 109 8.53 3.71 -16.11
C HIS A 109 8.85 4.04 -14.65
N ILE A 110 9.86 3.34 -14.13
CA ILE A 110 10.40 3.59 -12.79
C ILE A 110 11.37 4.78 -12.87
N GLY A 111 11.10 5.82 -12.09
CA GLY A 111 12.01 6.94 -11.94
C GLY A 111 13.04 6.73 -10.84
N PHE A 112 13.82 7.76 -10.58
CA PHE A 112 14.83 7.73 -9.54
C PHE A 112 14.20 7.82 -8.15
N TYR A 113 14.55 6.86 -7.29
CA TYR A 113 14.12 6.77 -5.91
C TYR A 113 15.30 6.89 -4.93
N GLY A 114 16.26 7.76 -5.24
CA GLY A 114 17.36 8.10 -4.34
C GLY A 114 18.52 7.11 -4.30
N GLY A 115 18.53 6.06 -5.14
CA GLY A 115 19.54 5.01 -5.05
C GLY A 115 19.31 4.01 -3.92
N VAL A 116 18.23 4.17 -3.15
CA VAL A 116 17.96 3.41 -1.93
C VAL A 116 17.59 1.97 -2.29
N ASN A 117 18.29 1.00 -1.74
CA ASN A 117 17.94 -0.40 -1.92
C ASN A 117 16.80 -0.78 -0.98
N TYR A 118 15.58 -0.76 -1.50
CA TYR A 118 14.38 -1.17 -0.78
C TYR A 118 14.13 -2.70 -0.80
N GLY A 119 14.98 -3.45 -1.51
CA GLY A 119 14.84 -4.88 -1.71
C GLY A 119 13.70 -5.25 -2.66
N PHE A 120 13.48 -6.55 -2.82
CA PHE A 120 12.34 -7.12 -3.56
C PHE A 120 12.17 -6.61 -5.00
N GLY A 121 13.29 -6.37 -5.67
CA GLY A 121 13.36 -5.84 -7.03
C GLY A 121 13.74 -4.36 -7.11
N TYR A 122 13.70 -3.60 -6.02
CA TYR A 122 14.18 -2.22 -5.94
C TYR A 122 15.59 -2.18 -5.38
N THR A 123 16.59 -2.35 -6.25
CA THR A 123 18.00 -2.52 -5.88
C THR A 123 18.75 -1.20 -5.67
N GLY A 124 18.07 -0.07 -5.88
CA GLY A 124 18.67 1.27 -5.95
C GLY A 124 18.66 1.85 -7.37
N VAL A 125 18.52 1.01 -8.40
CA VAL A 125 18.39 1.46 -9.79
C VAL A 125 17.28 0.66 -10.48
N GLY A 126 16.37 1.36 -11.15
CA GLY A 126 15.27 0.73 -11.90
C GLY A 126 14.43 -0.25 -11.06
N TYR A 127 13.90 -1.30 -11.70
CA TYR A 127 13.10 -2.32 -11.03
C TYR A 127 13.27 -3.70 -11.66
N HIS A 128 13.53 -4.69 -10.82
CA HIS A 128 13.80 -6.07 -11.19
C HIS A 128 12.75 -7.06 -10.68
N GLY A 129 11.67 -6.56 -10.06
CA GLY A 129 10.62 -7.41 -9.49
C GLY A 129 9.66 -7.97 -10.53
N GLY A 130 9.58 -7.38 -11.71
CA GLY A 130 8.68 -7.84 -12.76
C GLY A 130 8.55 -6.83 -13.90
N TYR A 131 7.70 -7.16 -14.86
CA TYR A 131 7.39 -6.27 -15.98
C TYR A 131 5.98 -6.57 -16.52
N TRP A 132 5.39 -5.59 -17.19
CA TRP A 132 4.12 -5.77 -17.91
C TRP A 132 4.36 -6.34 -19.30
N ASN A 133 3.56 -7.34 -19.69
CA ASN A 133 3.43 -7.81 -21.06
C ASN A 133 1.94 -7.84 -21.41
N GLY A 134 1.50 -6.85 -22.20
CA GLY A 134 0.09 -6.53 -22.36
C GLY A 134 -0.57 -6.25 -21.01
N ASN A 135 -1.68 -6.92 -20.74
CA ASN A 135 -2.44 -6.74 -19.49
C ASN A 135 -1.95 -7.63 -18.33
N ASN A 136 -0.88 -8.41 -18.53
CA ASN A 136 -0.38 -9.35 -17.54
C ASN A 136 0.96 -8.87 -16.97
N PHE A 137 1.04 -8.78 -15.64
CA PHE A 137 2.30 -8.53 -14.96
C PHE A 137 3.02 -9.87 -14.72
N TYR A 138 4.27 -9.94 -15.20
CA TYR A 138 5.16 -11.07 -15.04
C TYR A 138 6.10 -10.84 -13.86
N TYR A 139 6.15 -11.79 -12.93
CA TYR A 139 6.87 -11.66 -11.67
C TYR A 139 8.23 -12.36 -11.72
N ASN A 140 9.29 -11.65 -11.32
CA ASN A 140 10.59 -12.27 -11.07
C ASN A 140 10.60 -12.94 -9.70
N ARG A 141 10.67 -14.27 -9.67
CA ARG A 141 10.66 -15.06 -8.44
C ARG A 141 11.98 -15.04 -7.67
N THR A 142 13.08 -14.57 -8.26
CA THR A 142 14.36 -14.50 -7.53
C THR A 142 14.37 -13.39 -6.49
N VAL A 143 13.46 -12.42 -6.61
CA VAL A 143 13.36 -11.27 -5.69
C VAL A 143 11.97 -11.10 -5.08
N ASN A 144 10.97 -11.85 -5.53
CA ASN A 144 9.62 -11.79 -4.95
C ASN A 144 9.17 -13.12 -4.35
N ASN A 145 8.44 -13.02 -3.25
CA ASN A 145 7.74 -14.11 -2.59
C ASN A 145 6.39 -14.39 -3.27
N ILE A 146 6.42 -15.24 -4.31
CA ILE A 146 5.26 -15.55 -5.14
C ILE A 146 4.82 -17.00 -4.94
N ASN A 147 3.51 -17.19 -4.77
CA ASN A 147 2.90 -18.52 -4.84
C ASN A 147 2.49 -18.85 -6.29
N VAL A 148 3.21 -19.78 -6.89
CA VAL A 148 3.02 -20.18 -8.30
C VAL A 148 1.69 -20.88 -8.57
N THR A 149 0.99 -21.37 -7.53
CA THR A 149 -0.37 -21.92 -7.70
C THR A 149 -1.44 -20.84 -7.84
N LYS A 150 -1.16 -19.61 -7.37
CA LYS A 150 -2.06 -18.45 -7.47
C LYS A 150 -1.66 -17.47 -8.56
N VAL A 151 -0.37 -17.42 -8.91
CA VAL A 151 0.19 -16.50 -9.89
C VAL A 151 1.08 -17.29 -10.83
N THR A 152 0.60 -17.50 -12.05
CA THR A 152 1.28 -18.33 -13.06
C THR A 152 2.22 -17.52 -13.97
N ASN A 153 2.02 -16.21 -14.06
CA ASN A 153 2.86 -15.30 -14.86
C ASN A 153 4.19 -15.03 -14.14
N VAL A 154 5.09 -16.02 -14.11
CA VAL A 154 6.35 -15.94 -13.36
C VAL A 154 7.56 -16.25 -14.25
N TYR A 155 8.71 -15.69 -13.89
CA TYR A 155 10.01 -16.02 -14.47
C TYR A 155 11.11 -15.96 -13.41
N ASN A 156 12.31 -16.43 -13.76
CA ASN A 156 13.50 -16.33 -12.91
C ASN A 156 14.57 -15.55 -13.66
N LYS A 157 15.04 -14.44 -13.09
CA LYS A 157 16.22 -13.70 -13.58
C LYS A 157 17.06 -13.26 -12.40
N THR A 158 18.29 -13.76 -12.30
CA THR A 158 19.22 -13.38 -11.23
C THR A 158 19.39 -11.88 -11.18
N VAL A 159 19.29 -11.33 -9.96
CA VAL A 159 19.47 -9.91 -9.68
C VAL A 159 20.69 -9.78 -8.79
N ILE A 160 21.73 -9.15 -9.31
CA ILE A 160 22.98 -8.93 -8.59
C ILE A 160 22.90 -7.55 -7.94
N VAL A 161 23.02 -7.51 -6.61
CA VAL A 161 23.04 -6.29 -5.82
C VAL A 161 24.49 -6.03 -5.42
N ASN A 162 25.14 -5.06 -6.07
CA ASN A 162 26.52 -4.68 -5.78
C ASN A 162 26.64 -3.67 -4.61
N ASN A 163 25.52 -3.34 -3.95
CA ASN A 163 25.46 -2.21 -3.03
C ASN A 163 25.82 -2.64 -1.59
N VAL A 164 26.96 -2.17 -1.09
CA VAL A 164 27.53 -2.52 0.23
C VAL A 164 26.74 -1.92 1.41
N ASN A 165 25.88 -0.93 1.16
CA ASN A 165 25.15 -0.15 2.16
C ASN A 165 23.63 -0.40 2.09
N ASN A 166 23.20 -1.63 2.35
CA ASN A 166 21.82 -2.08 2.15
C ASN A 166 20.78 -1.54 3.17
N HIS A 167 21.22 -0.72 4.13
CA HIS A 167 20.35 -0.18 5.19
C HIS A 167 20.26 1.35 5.19
N VAL A 168 20.97 2.05 4.29
CA VAL A 168 20.86 3.51 4.20
C VAL A 168 19.51 3.86 3.57
N SER A 169 18.76 4.76 4.21
CA SER A 169 17.37 5.09 3.84
C SER A 169 17.22 6.42 3.09
N TYR A 170 18.33 7.10 2.79
CA TYR A 170 18.34 8.43 2.19
C TYR A 170 19.52 8.67 1.25
N ASN A 171 19.33 9.62 0.34
CA ASN A 171 20.34 10.12 -0.58
C ASN A 171 20.92 11.46 -0.10
N GLY A 172 22.21 11.69 -0.33
CA GLY A 172 22.91 12.92 -0.02
C GLY A 172 23.19 13.12 1.47
N GLY A 173 23.90 14.20 1.79
CA GLY A 173 24.24 14.54 3.17
C GLY A 173 25.25 13.58 3.80
N LYS A 174 25.54 13.80 5.08
CA LYS A 174 26.47 12.95 5.83
C LYS A 174 25.86 11.57 6.06
N GLY A 175 26.55 10.51 5.66
CA GLY A 175 26.10 9.12 5.84
C GLY A 175 25.05 8.63 4.83
N GLY A 176 24.59 9.49 3.92
CA GLY A 176 23.65 9.12 2.86
C GLY A 176 24.31 8.59 1.60
N LEU A 177 23.49 8.00 0.73
CA LEU A 177 23.91 7.49 -0.57
C LEU A 177 24.29 8.64 -1.51
N GLN A 178 25.31 8.46 -2.35
CA GLN A 178 25.71 9.45 -3.36
C GLN A 178 25.22 9.03 -4.77
N ALA A 179 23.99 8.52 -4.85
CA ALA A 179 23.41 8.07 -6.12
C ALA A 179 22.85 9.25 -6.93
N ARG A 180 22.89 9.13 -8.25
CA ARG A 180 22.33 10.10 -9.20
C ARG A 180 21.39 9.38 -10.17
N PRO A 181 20.33 10.05 -10.66
CA PRO A 181 19.45 9.47 -11.67
C PRO A 181 20.25 9.15 -12.93
N ASN A 182 19.99 7.99 -13.53
CA ASN A 182 20.45 7.69 -14.88
C ASN A 182 19.50 8.28 -15.93
N ALA A 183 19.85 8.18 -17.22
CA ALA A 183 19.04 8.76 -18.30
C ALA A 183 17.59 8.24 -18.37
N GLN A 184 17.36 6.95 -18.11
CA GLN A 184 16.01 6.36 -18.14
C GLN A 184 15.17 6.87 -16.95
N GLU A 185 15.78 6.92 -15.77
CA GLU A 185 15.14 7.45 -14.57
C GLU A 185 14.84 8.96 -14.71
N GLN A 186 15.72 9.70 -15.40
CA GLN A 186 15.52 11.11 -15.70
C GLN A 186 14.34 11.32 -16.66
N THR A 187 14.20 10.48 -17.69
CA THR A 187 13.05 10.51 -18.59
C THR A 187 11.74 10.23 -17.84
N ALA A 188 11.73 9.25 -16.95
CA ALA A 188 10.55 8.90 -16.16
C ALA A 188 10.05 10.04 -15.25
N PHE A 189 10.90 11.00 -14.85
CA PHE A 189 10.46 12.20 -14.13
C PHE A 189 9.62 13.15 -14.98
N ASN A 190 9.89 13.20 -16.29
CA ASN A 190 9.22 14.08 -17.24
C ASN A 190 7.92 13.48 -17.78
N GLU A 191 7.69 12.18 -17.53
CA GLU A 191 6.47 11.50 -17.92
C GLU A 191 5.30 11.85 -17.00
N ARG A 192 4.08 11.49 -17.44
CA ARG A 192 2.89 11.64 -16.62
C ARG A 192 2.95 10.70 -15.43
N ARG A 193 2.92 11.27 -14.23
CA ARG A 193 2.91 10.55 -12.94
C ARG A 193 1.53 10.57 -12.32
N PHE A 194 1.17 9.47 -11.67
CA PHE A 194 -0.07 9.32 -10.93
C PHE A 194 0.25 9.20 -9.43
N GLN A 195 -0.54 9.89 -8.62
CA GLN A 195 -0.39 9.87 -7.16
C GLN A 195 -0.62 8.46 -6.59
N PRO A 196 -0.18 8.18 -5.36
CA PRO A 196 -0.54 6.96 -4.65
C PRO A 196 -2.07 6.73 -4.67
N THR A 197 -2.49 5.46 -4.75
CA THR A 197 -3.92 5.12 -4.71
C THR A 197 -4.55 5.50 -3.38
N SER A 198 -5.89 5.64 -3.32
CA SER A 198 -6.61 5.91 -2.07
C SER A 198 -6.30 4.88 -0.98
N ASN A 199 -6.13 3.61 -1.37
CA ASN A 199 -5.71 2.54 -0.47
C ASN A 199 -4.32 2.84 0.12
N GLN A 200 -3.32 3.20 -0.70
CA GLN A 200 -1.99 3.54 -0.21
C GLN A 200 -2.00 4.77 0.72
N VAL A 201 -2.80 5.79 0.40
CA VAL A 201 -2.96 6.97 1.27
C VAL A 201 -3.58 6.58 2.62
N SER A 202 -4.62 5.73 2.61
CA SER A 202 -5.23 5.23 3.84
C SER A 202 -4.26 4.37 4.68
N HIS A 203 -3.42 3.57 4.04
CA HIS A 203 -2.36 2.80 4.69
C HIS A 203 -1.35 3.69 5.41
N GLU A 204 -0.82 4.72 4.74
CA GLU A 204 0.08 5.68 5.36
C GLU A 204 -0.58 6.40 6.55
N GLN A 205 -1.82 6.88 6.37
CA GLN A 205 -2.57 7.57 7.43
C GLN A 205 -2.81 6.68 8.66
N ALA A 206 -3.09 5.39 8.47
CA ALA A 206 -3.23 4.45 9.57
C ALA A 206 -1.92 4.31 10.37
N MET A 207 -0.78 4.24 9.68
CA MET A 207 0.53 4.05 10.29
C MET A 207 1.06 5.33 10.95
N ARG A 208 0.68 6.50 10.44
CA ARG A 208 0.99 7.80 11.06
C ARG A 208 0.49 7.90 12.50
N ASN A 209 -0.65 7.29 12.79
CA ASN A 209 -1.29 7.33 14.10
C ASN A 209 -0.93 6.12 14.97
N ASP A 210 -0.14 5.17 14.46
CA ASP A 210 0.29 3.99 15.21
C ASP A 210 1.61 4.25 15.93
N ARG A 211 1.56 4.36 17.27
CA ARG A 211 2.74 4.53 18.10
C ARG A 211 3.76 3.39 17.93
N GLY A 212 3.33 2.18 17.55
CA GLY A 212 4.22 1.07 17.23
C GLY A 212 5.10 1.31 16.00
N GLN A 213 4.73 2.25 15.14
CA GLN A 213 5.53 2.64 13.96
C GLN A 213 6.43 3.86 14.21
N LEU A 214 6.21 4.64 15.27
CA LEU A 214 7.03 5.80 15.59
C LEU A 214 8.46 5.41 15.97
N ALA A 215 9.44 5.97 15.26
CA ALA A 215 10.86 5.71 15.48
C ALA A 215 11.30 6.09 16.91
N SER A 216 10.70 7.13 17.48
CA SER A 216 10.95 7.57 18.86
C SER A 216 10.45 6.56 19.90
N ALA A 217 9.38 5.81 19.61
CA ALA A 217 8.80 4.81 20.50
C ALA A 217 9.42 3.41 20.30
N ASN A 218 9.89 3.10 19.10
CA ASN A 218 10.40 1.77 18.74
C ASN A 218 11.91 1.74 18.46
N HIS A 219 12.61 2.86 18.67
CA HIS A 219 14.05 3.03 18.43
C HIS A 219 14.50 2.64 17.01
N GLY A 220 13.67 2.95 16.01
CA GLY A 220 13.92 2.62 14.60
C GLY A 220 13.66 1.15 14.25
N ARG A 221 12.93 0.40 15.09
CA ARG A 221 12.59 -1.02 14.90
C ARG A 221 11.06 -1.20 14.89
N PRO A 222 10.40 -0.95 13.74
CA PRO A 222 8.94 -0.95 13.64
C PRO A 222 8.30 -2.27 14.03
N GLN A 223 7.14 -2.21 14.70
CA GLN A 223 6.41 -3.41 15.10
C GLN A 223 5.81 -4.17 13.90
N THR A 224 5.41 -3.43 12.87
CA THR A 224 4.90 -4.01 11.63
C THR A 224 5.80 -3.55 10.49
N MET A 225 6.61 -4.44 9.93
CA MET A 225 7.54 -4.04 8.88
C MET A 225 6.96 -4.18 7.47
N ALA A 226 6.09 -5.18 7.28
CA ALA A 226 5.46 -5.49 6.00
C ALA A 226 4.07 -6.16 6.18
N MET A 227 3.20 -6.02 5.17
CA MET A 227 1.82 -6.52 5.16
C MET A 227 1.47 -7.17 3.81
N SER A 228 0.61 -8.19 3.82
CA SER A 228 0.24 -8.89 2.57
C SER A 228 -0.60 -8.01 1.65
N ARG A 229 -1.55 -7.22 2.17
CA ARG A 229 -2.42 -6.34 1.38
C ARG A 229 -2.70 -5.05 2.14
N VAL A 230 -2.95 -3.98 1.41
CA VAL A 230 -3.52 -2.77 1.97
C VAL A 230 -4.93 -3.07 2.46
N GLY A 231 -5.29 -2.60 3.65
CA GLY A 231 -6.67 -2.65 4.09
C GLY A 231 -7.16 -4.00 4.62
N GLU A 232 -6.29 -4.94 4.99
CA GLU A 232 -6.75 -6.11 5.77
C GLU A 232 -7.29 -5.60 7.12
N ARG A 233 -8.62 -5.49 7.18
CA ARG A 233 -9.36 -4.97 8.32
C ARG A 233 -9.06 -5.77 9.59
N GLY A 234 -8.83 -7.08 9.46
CA GLY A 234 -8.29 -7.96 10.49
C GLY A 234 -6.97 -7.49 11.09
N ASN A 235 -6.04 -7.01 10.26
CA ASN A 235 -4.74 -6.52 10.77
C ASN A 235 -4.90 -5.17 11.50
N MET A 236 -5.77 -4.29 11.00
CA MET A 236 -6.11 -3.05 11.70
C MET A 236 -6.89 -3.31 13.00
N GLN A 237 -7.74 -4.35 13.05
CA GLN A 237 -8.46 -4.79 14.26
C GLN A 237 -7.49 -5.39 15.28
N GLN A 238 -6.61 -6.29 14.87
CA GLN A 238 -5.56 -6.87 15.72
C GLN A 238 -4.64 -5.79 16.30
N GLN A 239 -4.30 -4.77 15.52
CA GLN A 239 -3.52 -3.63 16.02
C GLN A 239 -4.27 -2.83 17.10
N ARG A 240 -5.57 -2.57 16.92
CA ARG A 240 -6.39 -1.91 17.97
C ARG A 240 -6.50 -2.75 19.24
N VAL A 241 -6.63 -4.08 19.10
CA VAL A 241 -6.64 -5.02 20.22
C VAL A 241 -5.29 -5.00 20.96
N ALA A 242 -4.18 -5.13 20.23
CA ALA A 242 -2.84 -5.10 20.82
C ALA A 242 -2.56 -3.78 21.55
N ASN A 243 -2.99 -2.65 20.98
CA ASN A 243 -2.87 -1.34 21.61
C ASN A 243 -3.73 -1.22 22.88
N GLY A 244 -4.98 -1.69 22.84
CA GLY A 244 -5.87 -1.71 24.00
C GLY A 244 -5.34 -2.56 25.16
N VAL A 245 -4.74 -3.72 24.86
CA VAL A 245 -4.08 -4.56 25.89
C VAL A 245 -2.88 -3.82 26.49
N ARG A 246 -2.03 -3.22 25.67
CA ARG A 246 -0.82 -2.51 26.13
C ARG A 246 -1.14 -1.26 26.94
N SER A 247 -2.18 -0.52 26.58
CA SER A 247 -2.64 0.67 27.31
C SER A 247 -3.48 0.34 28.55
N GLY A 248 -3.84 -0.93 28.75
CA GLY A 248 -4.75 -1.38 29.80
C GLY A 248 -6.20 -0.92 29.56
N GLN A 249 -6.55 -0.53 28.34
CA GLN A 249 -7.91 -0.21 27.90
C GLN A 249 -8.73 -1.45 27.55
N LEU A 250 -8.08 -2.60 27.34
CA LEU A 250 -8.72 -3.90 27.16
C LEU A 250 -8.28 -4.85 28.26
N THR A 251 -9.24 -5.49 28.89
CA THR A 251 -9.00 -6.56 29.84
C THR A 251 -8.61 -7.86 29.12
N PRO A 252 -7.95 -8.82 29.81
CA PRO A 252 -7.69 -10.15 29.25
C PRO A 252 -8.97 -10.86 28.78
N HIS A 253 -10.10 -10.63 29.45
CA HIS A 253 -11.38 -11.23 29.09
C HIS A 253 -11.96 -10.63 27.79
N GLU A 254 -11.97 -9.31 27.65
CA GLU A 254 -12.42 -8.63 26.42
C GLU A 254 -11.53 -9.00 25.23
N THR A 255 -10.21 -9.05 25.45
CA THR A 255 -9.24 -9.50 24.45
C THR A 255 -9.55 -10.92 23.97
N SER A 256 -9.82 -11.86 24.89
CA SER A 256 -10.20 -13.24 24.54
C SER A 256 -11.50 -13.31 23.74
N ASN A 257 -12.48 -12.46 24.04
CA ASN A 257 -13.73 -12.40 23.29
C ASN A 257 -13.52 -11.87 21.87
N ILE A 258 -12.70 -10.83 21.71
CA ILE A 258 -12.37 -10.26 20.40
C ILE A 258 -11.58 -11.25 19.54
N GLU A 259 -10.56 -11.90 20.11
CA GLU A 259 -9.74 -12.93 19.45
C GLU A 259 -10.61 -14.10 18.93
N ARG A 260 -11.58 -14.54 19.72
CA ARG A 260 -12.54 -15.59 19.30
C ARG A 260 -13.38 -15.14 18.10
N ASN A 261 -13.85 -13.90 18.09
CA ASN A 261 -14.67 -13.37 17.00
C ASN A 261 -13.85 -13.21 15.71
N GLU A 262 -12.63 -12.67 15.78
CA GLU A 262 -11.73 -12.57 14.63
C GLU A 262 -11.35 -13.96 14.10
N THR A 263 -11.09 -14.93 14.98
CA THR A 263 -10.79 -16.32 14.59
C THR A 263 -11.95 -16.95 13.84
N HIS A 264 -13.18 -16.75 14.31
CA HIS A 264 -14.38 -17.25 13.64
C HIS A 264 -14.55 -16.68 12.22
N ILE A 265 -14.42 -15.35 12.08
CA ILE A 265 -14.53 -14.69 10.76
C ILE A 265 -13.43 -15.19 9.81
N ASN A 266 -12.20 -15.37 10.31
CA ASN A 266 -11.10 -15.89 9.52
C ASN A 266 -11.32 -17.35 9.08
N GLN A 267 -11.89 -18.20 9.95
CA GLN A 267 -12.24 -19.58 9.61
C GLN A 267 -13.33 -19.62 8.54
N GLN A 268 -14.37 -18.79 8.67
CA GLN A 268 -15.43 -18.67 7.68
C GLN A 268 -14.89 -18.21 6.31
N VAL A 269 -14.11 -17.13 6.27
CA VAL A 269 -13.48 -16.64 5.04
C VAL A 269 -12.61 -17.70 4.37
N ARG A 270 -11.92 -18.54 5.15
CA ARG A 270 -11.13 -19.66 4.61
C ARG A 270 -12.03 -20.73 4.01
N ALA A 271 -13.09 -21.14 4.70
CA ALA A 271 -14.05 -22.13 4.23
C ALA A 271 -14.76 -21.66 2.94
N ASP A 272 -15.27 -20.43 2.93
CA ASP A 272 -15.95 -19.83 1.78
C ASP A 272 -15.03 -19.76 0.56
N ARG A 273 -13.77 -19.36 0.76
CA ARG A 273 -12.78 -19.38 -0.34
C ARG A 273 -12.46 -20.79 -0.81
N GLN A 274 -12.37 -21.78 0.08
CA GLN A 274 -12.14 -23.17 -0.32
C GLN A 274 -13.30 -23.71 -1.15
N ALA A 275 -14.54 -23.36 -0.79
CA ALA A 275 -15.74 -23.75 -1.54
C ALA A 275 -15.82 -23.10 -2.93
N ASN A 276 -15.27 -21.89 -3.09
CA ASN A 276 -15.42 -21.07 -4.29
C ASN A 276 -14.11 -20.88 -5.08
N GLY A 277 -13.26 -21.90 -5.12
CA GLY A 277 -12.06 -21.91 -5.96
C GLY A 277 -11.02 -20.84 -5.61
N GLY A 278 -10.98 -20.41 -4.35
CA GLY A 278 -10.03 -19.44 -3.81
C GLY A 278 -10.55 -18.00 -3.70
N HIS A 279 -11.81 -17.75 -4.09
CA HIS A 279 -12.42 -16.42 -4.10
C HIS A 279 -13.65 -16.37 -3.18
N LEU A 280 -14.06 -15.18 -2.75
CA LEU A 280 -15.35 -15.00 -2.08
C LEU A 280 -16.39 -14.57 -3.10
N THR A 281 -17.59 -15.12 -3.05
CA THR A 281 -18.73 -14.66 -3.86
C THR A 281 -19.18 -13.26 -3.41
N GLN A 282 -20.00 -12.58 -4.21
CA GLN A 282 -20.50 -11.26 -3.84
C GLN A 282 -21.35 -11.27 -2.54
N PRO A 283 -22.24 -12.25 -2.31
CA PRO A 283 -22.94 -12.41 -1.04
C PRO A 283 -22.00 -12.64 0.15
N GLU A 284 -21.00 -13.52 0.01
CA GLU A 284 -20.02 -13.80 1.07
C GLU A 284 -19.19 -12.57 1.42
N ARG A 285 -18.77 -11.79 0.42
CA ARG A 285 -18.08 -10.51 0.66
C ARG A 285 -18.94 -9.55 1.48
N GLN A 286 -20.25 -9.47 1.21
CA GLN A 286 -21.16 -8.63 1.98
C GLN A 286 -21.33 -9.15 3.41
N GLN A 287 -21.44 -10.47 3.58
CA GLN A 287 -21.53 -11.11 4.89
C GLN A 287 -20.28 -10.86 5.74
N VAL A 288 -19.10 -11.16 5.19
CA VAL A 288 -17.81 -10.92 5.86
C VAL A 288 -17.66 -9.45 6.22
N ASN A 289 -18.06 -8.53 5.34
CA ASN A 289 -18.04 -7.10 5.64
C ASN A 289 -18.97 -6.74 6.82
N ARG A 290 -20.15 -7.34 6.94
CA ARG A 290 -21.05 -7.12 8.09
C ARG A 290 -20.45 -7.64 9.40
N GLU A 291 -19.86 -8.83 9.37
CA GLU A 291 -19.21 -9.44 10.54
C GLU A 291 -18.00 -8.63 11.00
N GLN A 292 -17.17 -8.23 10.05
CA GLN A 292 -16.01 -7.36 10.25
C GLN A 292 -16.41 -5.97 10.79
N ASN A 293 -17.55 -5.41 10.36
CA ASN A 293 -18.12 -4.19 10.94
C ASN A 293 -18.54 -4.39 12.41
N ARG A 294 -19.22 -5.51 12.72
CA ARG A 294 -19.63 -5.84 14.10
C ARG A 294 -18.43 -6.01 15.02
N ALA A 295 -17.40 -6.74 14.58
CA ALA A 295 -16.16 -6.91 15.33
C ALA A 295 -15.46 -5.56 15.57
N SER A 296 -15.42 -4.70 14.55
CA SER A 296 -14.88 -3.35 14.68
C SER A 296 -15.64 -2.50 15.71
N GLN A 297 -16.98 -2.57 15.73
CA GLN A 297 -17.80 -1.84 16.70
C GLN A 297 -17.60 -2.38 18.12
N GLN A 298 -17.44 -3.69 18.27
CA GLN A 298 -17.14 -4.31 19.55
C GLN A 298 -15.79 -3.83 20.09
N ILE A 299 -14.72 -3.90 19.29
CA ILE A 299 -13.39 -3.39 19.69
C ILE A 299 -13.49 -1.95 20.17
N ASN A 300 -14.22 -1.08 19.45
CA ASN A 300 -14.39 0.31 19.84
C ASN A 300 -15.17 0.48 21.15
N ARG A 301 -16.17 -0.36 21.43
CA ARG A 301 -16.90 -0.30 22.70
C ARG A 301 -15.99 -0.72 23.85
N ASP A 302 -15.33 -1.86 23.70
CA ASP A 302 -14.50 -2.46 24.75
C ASP A 302 -13.32 -1.53 25.10
N THR A 303 -12.69 -0.87 24.12
CA THR A 303 -11.61 0.10 24.39
C THR A 303 -12.06 1.39 25.11
N HIS A 304 -13.36 1.75 25.07
CA HIS A 304 -13.88 2.97 25.69
C HIS A 304 -14.69 2.71 26.98
N ASN A 305 -15.00 1.45 27.30
CA ASN A 305 -15.76 1.11 28.51
C ASN A 305 -14.94 1.36 29.79
N ASN A 306 -13.62 1.08 29.75
CA ASN A 306 -12.70 1.30 30.87
C ASN A 306 -12.46 2.80 31.21
N GLU A 307 -12.79 3.74 30.32
CA GLU A 307 -12.76 5.18 30.64
C GLU A 307 -13.95 5.62 31.51
N ARG A 308 -15.06 4.87 31.49
CA ARG A 308 -16.25 5.17 32.30
C ARG A 308 -16.17 4.63 33.73
N GLU A 309 -15.42 3.56 33.95
CA GLU A 309 -15.22 2.97 35.29
C GLU A 309 -14.12 3.67 36.11
N ARG A 310 -13.33 4.55 35.48
CA ARG A 310 -12.24 5.33 36.12
C ARG A 310 -12.65 6.76 36.52
N ARG A 311 -13.95 7.08 36.51
CA ARG A 311 -14.52 8.34 37.05
C ARG A 311 -15.36 8.03 38.27
#